data_AF-A0A4V3T6P6-F1
#
_entry.id   AF-A0A4V3T6P6-F1
#
_cell.length_a   1.000
_cell.length_b   1.000
_cell.length_c   1.000
_cell.angle_alpha   90.00
_cell.angle_beta   90.00
_cell.angle_gamma   90.00
#
_symmetry.space_group_name_H-M   'P 1'
#
loop_
_entity.id
_entity.type
_entity.pdbx_description
1 polymer ?
#
loop_
_entity_poly.entity_id
_entity_poly.type
_entity_poly.pdbx_seq_one_letter_code
_entity_poly.pdbx_strand_id
1 'polypeptide(L)'
;MRTARRPRRLRTATAALAVTGAALALLTSACSMEDAVCSGGEYPVLYVGSTGSACVPDGQEPPKGYARYPEGKVPKHVDDKWWTYWNTHTLDADGNIIDASD
;
A
#
# COMPACT_ATOMS: atom_id res chain seq x y z
N MET A 1 -69.09 -51.90 2.87
CA MET A 1 -68.73 -50.92 1.82
C MET A 1 -67.26 -50.55 1.98
N ARG A 2 -66.48 -50.58 0.89
CA ARG A 2 -65.04 -50.32 0.86
C ARG A 2 -64.76 -48.82 1.03
N THR A 3 -63.73 -48.45 1.80
CA THR A 3 -63.00 -47.21 1.55
C THR A 3 -61.57 -47.31 2.03
N ALA A 4 -60.65 -47.36 1.07
CA ALA A 4 -59.23 -47.13 1.28
C ALA A 4 -58.99 -45.66 1.65
N ARG A 5 -58.03 -45.39 2.55
CA ARG A 5 -57.38 -44.08 2.62
C ARG A 5 -55.87 -44.25 2.52
N ARG A 6 -55.34 -43.64 1.45
CA ARG A 6 -53.95 -43.55 1.00
C ARG A 6 -53.00 -42.98 2.08
N PRO A 7 -51.69 -43.26 1.97
CA PRO A 7 -50.68 -42.85 2.93
C PRO A 7 -50.59 -41.33 3.02
N ARG A 8 -50.59 -40.81 4.25
CA ARG A 8 -50.43 -39.39 4.52
C ARG A 8 -48.94 -39.03 4.40
N ARG A 9 -48.61 -38.54 3.20
CA ARG A 9 -47.58 -37.52 2.89
C ARG A 9 -46.33 -37.54 3.76
N LEU A 10 -45.23 -38.03 3.17
CA LEU A 10 -43.85 -37.62 3.51
C LEU A 10 -43.82 -36.10 3.70
N ARG A 11 -43.66 -35.67 4.94
CA ARG A 11 -43.24 -34.32 5.26
C ARG A 11 -42.31 -34.41 6.46
N THR A 12 -41.30 -33.56 6.41
CA THR A 12 -40.47 -33.08 7.52
C THR A 12 -39.47 -34.07 8.08
N ALA A 13 -38.33 -34.18 7.40
CA ALA A 13 -37.05 -34.34 8.08
C ALA A 13 -36.07 -33.28 7.53
N THR A 14 -36.07 -32.15 8.26
CA THR A 14 -34.86 -31.37 8.57
C THR A 14 -34.02 -30.84 7.41
N ALA A 15 -34.51 -29.76 6.80
CA ALA A 15 -33.64 -28.67 6.37
C ALA A 15 -33.07 -27.99 7.63
N ALA A 16 -31.84 -28.31 8.01
CA ALA A 16 -31.09 -27.59 9.04
C ALA A 16 -29.58 -27.89 8.92
N LEU A 17 -28.97 -27.44 7.84
CA LEU A 17 -27.52 -27.26 7.72
C LEU A 17 -27.30 -25.90 7.05
N ALA A 18 -27.66 -24.85 7.78
CA ALA A 18 -27.31 -23.49 7.43
C ALA A 18 -26.75 -22.84 8.72
N VAL A 19 -25.79 -21.95 8.54
CA VAL A 19 -25.16 -21.09 9.56
C VAL A 19 -23.88 -21.63 10.23
N THR A 20 -22.80 -21.80 9.46
CA THR A 20 -21.41 -21.65 9.95
C THR A 20 -20.48 -21.28 8.80
N GLY A 21 -20.62 -20.09 8.20
CA GLY A 21 -19.76 -19.69 7.08
C GLY A 21 -19.43 -18.19 6.97
N ALA A 22 -20.16 -17.30 7.65
CA ALA A 22 -20.06 -15.86 7.40
C ALA A 22 -19.03 -15.11 8.27
N ALA A 23 -18.33 -15.77 9.20
CA ALA A 23 -17.47 -15.07 10.18
C ALA A 23 -16.04 -14.77 9.69
N LEU A 24 -15.57 -15.39 8.59
CA LEU A 24 -14.18 -15.20 8.11
C LEU A 24 -14.00 -13.95 7.23
N ALA A 25 -15.07 -13.32 6.75
CA ALA A 25 -14.99 -12.19 5.83
C ALA A 25 -14.65 -10.84 6.51
N LEU A 26 -14.67 -10.76 7.85
CA LEU A 26 -14.39 -9.53 8.59
C LEU A 26 -12.91 -9.40 9.00
N LEU A 27 -12.10 -10.46 8.84
CA LEU A 27 -10.67 -10.45 9.19
C LEU A 27 -9.77 -9.92 8.06
N THR A 28 -10.33 -9.56 6.91
CA THR A 28 -9.58 -8.89 5.84
C THR A 28 -9.52 -7.38 6.05
N SER A 29 -9.78 -6.87 7.27
CA SER A 29 -9.53 -5.45 7.59
C SER A 29 -8.06 -5.17 7.31
N ALA A 30 -7.85 -4.47 6.20
CA ALA A 30 -6.60 -4.08 5.61
C ALA A 30 -5.55 -3.76 6.67
N CYS A 31 -4.56 -4.63 6.81
CA CYS A 31 -3.28 -4.19 7.35
C CYS A 31 -2.85 -3.04 6.45
N SER A 32 -2.67 -1.84 7.02
CA SER A 32 -2.10 -0.71 6.29
C SER A 32 -0.67 -1.10 5.94
N MET A 33 -0.48 -1.62 4.73
CA MET A 33 0.82 -1.96 4.19
C MET A 33 1.28 -0.74 3.39
N GLU A 34 1.75 0.28 4.10
CA GLU A 34 2.45 1.39 3.47
C GLU A 34 3.88 0.91 3.16
N ASP A 35 4.20 0.78 1.87
CA ASP A 35 5.53 0.36 1.45
C ASP A 35 6.54 1.47 1.76
N ALA A 36 7.63 1.15 2.45
CA ALA A 36 8.71 2.10 2.69
C ALA A 36 9.44 2.41 1.37
N VAL A 37 9.90 3.66 1.20
CA VAL A 37 10.65 4.06 -0.01
C VAL A 37 12.00 3.34 -0.11
N CYS A 38 12.66 3.16 1.02
CA CYS A 38 13.93 2.44 1.13
C CYS A 38 13.84 1.37 2.21
N SER A 39 14.71 0.36 2.10
CA SER A 39 14.80 -0.70 3.11
C SER A 39 15.37 -0.15 4.42
N GLY A 40 15.17 -0.88 5.52
CA GLY A 40 15.79 -0.53 6.79
C GLY A 40 17.32 -0.50 6.68
N GLY A 41 17.94 0.56 7.20
CA GLY A 41 19.39 0.81 7.09
C GLY A 41 19.81 1.61 5.86
N GLU A 42 18.85 2.12 5.08
CA GLU A 42 19.07 3.00 3.95
C GLU A 42 18.23 4.28 4.10
N TYR A 43 18.69 5.35 3.45
CA TYR A 43 17.96 6.60 3.34
C TYR A 43 17.78 6.99 1.86
N PRO A 44 16.67 7.64 1.50
CA PRO A 44 16.42 8.04 0.13
C PRO A 44 17.24 9.30 -0.22
N VAL A 45 17.69 9.37 -1.47
CA VAL A 45 18.34 10.54 -2.08
C VAL A 45 17.61 10.94 -3.35
N LEU A 46 17.66 12.23 -3.67
CA LEU A 46 17.00 12.84 -4.83
C LEU A 46 18.02 13.09 -5.94
N TYR A 47 17.67 12.80 -7.19
CA TYR A 47 18.50 13.17 -8.33
C TYR A 47 18.45 14.68 -8.58
N VAL A 48 19.59 15.34 -8.72
CA VAL A 48 19.65 16.79 -8.92
C VAL A 48 19.32 17.12 -10.37
N GLY A 49 18.37 18.05 -10.58
CA GLY A 49 17.96 18.53 -11.90
C GLY A 49 17.00 17.62 -12.67
N SER A 50 16.51 16.53 -12.07
CA SER A 50 15.44 15.71 -12.63
C SER A 50 14.62 15.05 -11.52
N THR A 51 13.52 14.38 -11.88
CA THR A 51 12.80 13.51 -10.95
C THR A 51 13.57 12.21 -10.72
N GLY A 52 13.16 11.48 -9.68
CA GLY A 52 13.73 10.17 -9.36
C GLY A 52 14.57 10.17 -8.09
N SER A 53 14.69 8.97 -7.53
CA SER A 53 15.32 8.74 -6.24
C SER A 53 16.12 7.45 -6.24
N ALA A 54 17.07 7.35 -5.32
CA ALA A 54 17.79 6.13 -5.02
C ALA A 54 17.86 5.91 -3.50
N CYS A 55 18.19 4.69 -3.08
CA CYS A 55 18.45 4.35 -1.68
C CYS A 55 19.96 4.24 -1.47
N VAL A 56 20.43 4.87 -0.39
CA VAL A 56 21.85 4.87 -0.01
C VAL A 56 21.96 4.32 1.41
N PRO A 57 22.91 3.42 1.72
CA PRO A 57 23.08 2.91 3.07
C PRO A 57 23.40 4.02 4.06
N ASP A 58 22.88 3.89 5.28
CA ASP A 58 23.09 4.86 6.35
C ASP A 58 24.59 5.11 6.60
N GLY A 59 24.92 6.38 6.84
CA GLY A 59 26.29 6.82 7.08
C GLY A 59 27.16 6.99 5.82
N GLN A 60 26.68 6.60 4.64
CA GLN A 60 27.38 6.89 3.38
C GLN A 60 27.02 8.27 2.83
N GLU A 61 27.85 8.77 1.93
CA GLU A 61 27.55 9.99 1.17
C GLU A 61 26.69 9.66 -0.06
N PRO A 62 25.79 10.58 -0.48
CA PRO A 62 25.07 10.43 -1.74
C PRO A 62 26.03 10.24 -2.94
N PRO A 63 25.71 9.36 -3.89
CA PRO A 63 26.50 9.23 -5.11
C PRO A 63 26.44 10.53 -5.94
N LYS A 64 27.44 10.72 -6.82
CA LYS A 64 27.51 11.89 -7.69
C LYS A 64 26.21 12.07 -8.48
N GLY A 65 25.69 13.30 -8.50
CA GLY A 65 24.43 13.65 -9.16
C GLY A 65 23.18 13.51 -8.27
N TYR A 66 23.35 13.00 -7.05
CA TYR A 66 22.27 12.93 -6.06
C TYR A 66 22.54 13.86 -4.87
N ALA A 67 21.47 14.31 -4.25
CA ALA A 67 21.49 15.10 -3.03
C ALA A 67 20.59 14.48 -1.96
N ARG A 68 20.85 14.82 -0.69
CA ARG A 68 19.91 14.53 0.39
C ARG A 68 18.66 15.40 0.20
N TYR A 69 17.50 14.85 0.52
CA TYR A 69 16.27 15.64 0.61
C TYR A 69 16.40 16.75 1.66
N PRO A 70 15.79 17.94 1.44
CA PRO A 70 15.69 18.97 2.46
C PRO A 70 15.05 18.43 3.75
N GLU A 71 15.46 18.97 4.89
CA GLU A 71 14.92 18.56 6.19
C GLU A 71 13.39 18.70 6.23
N GLY A 72 12.72 17.68 6.75
CA GLY A 72 11.25 17.64 6.81
C GLY A 72 10.55 17.40 5.47
N LYS A 73 11.31 17.24 4.36
CA LYS A 73 10.80 16.94 3.01
C LYS A 73 11.24 15.58 2.46
N VAL A 74 11.57 14.65 3.36
CA VAL A 74 12.04 13.31 3.02
C VAL A 74 10.83 12.38 2.85
N PRO A 75 10.70 11.66 1.71
CA PRO A 75 9.68 10.64 1.55
C PRO A 75 10.01 9.41 2.41
N LYS A 76 9.02 8.91 3.14
CA LYS A 76 9.14 7.75 4.05
C LYS A 76 8.45 6.53 3.46
N HIS A 77 7.25 6.72 2.91
CA HIS A 77 6.48 5.68 2.27
C HIS A 77 6.16 6.04 0.82
N VAL A 78 6.01 5.02 -0.01
CA VAL A 78 5.45 5.15 -1.35
C VAL A 78 4.08 5.81 -1.24
N ASP A 79 3.81 6.75 -2.15
CA ASP A 79 2.58 7.55 -2.21
C ASP A 79 2.31 8.44 -1.00
N ASP A 80 3.31 8.67 -0.14
CA ASP A 80 3.21 9.72 0.87
C ASP A 80 3.30 11.12 0.25
N LYS A 81 3.00 12.13 1.08
CA LYS A 81 3.01 13.54 0.67
C LYS A 81 4.30 13.93 -0.08
N TRP A 82 5.45 13.50 0.41
CA TRP A 82 6.74 13.89 -0.16
C TRP A 82 7.07 13.06 -1.39
N TRP A 83 6.72 11.77 -1.40
CA TRP A 83 6.80 10.94 -2.60
C TRP A 83 6.06 11.60 -3.77
N THR A 84 4.81 12.00 -3.56
CA THR A 84 4.03 12.67 -4.61
C THR A 84 4.59 14.05 -4.97
N TYR A 85 5.05 14.83 -3.99
CA TYR A 85 5.60 16.17 -4.24
C TYR A 85 6.82 16.15 -5.18
N TRP A 86 7.72 15.19 -4.97
CA TRP A 86 8.95 15.06 -5.75
C TRP A 86 8.76 14.42 -7.13
N ASN A 87 7.54 14.01 -7.48
CA ASN A 87 7.21 13.57 -8.84
C ASN A 87 7.19 14.72 -9.86
N THR A 88 7.13 15.98 -9.41
CA THR A 88 7.14 17.17 -10.28
C THR A 88 8.16 18.22 -9.86
N HIS A 89 8.95 17.96 -8.83
CA HIS A 89 9.93 18.89 -8.30
C HIS A 89 11.30 18.21 -8.18
N THR A 90 12.35 19.01 -8.15
CA THR A 90 13.72 18.56 -7.91
C THR A 90 14.53 19.67 -7.25
N LEU A 91 15.82 19.44 -7.03
CA LEU A 91 16.78 20.46 -6.64
C LEU A 91 17.62 20.90 -7.84
N ASP A 92 17.94 22.19 -7.94
CA ASP A 92 18.99 22.67 -8.84
C ASP A 92 20.40 22.41 -8.26
N ALA A 93 21.44 22.82 -8.99
CA ALA A 93 22.83 22.65 -8.57
C ALA A 93 23.19 23.42 -7.27
N ASP A 94 22.42 24.45 -6.94
CA ASP A 94 22.60 25.28 -5.75
C ASP A 94 21.76 24.79 -4.56
N GLY A 95 20.94 23.75 -4.76
CA GLY A 95 20.06 23.18 -3.74
C GLY A 95 18.71 23.90 -3.59
N ASN A 96 18.33 24.76 -4.53
CA ASN A 96 16.99 25.35 -4.55
C ASN A 96 15.99 24.35 -5.12
N ILE A 97 14.78 24.36 -4.58
CA ILE A 97 13.69 23.55 -5.11
C ILE A 97 13.15 24.22 -6.37
N ILE A 98 13.14 23.48 -7.47
CA ILE A 98 12.61 23.88 -8.77
C ILE A 98 11.60 22.86 -9.27
N ASP A 99 10.77 23.26 -10.23
CA ASP A 99 9.95 22.31 -10.98
C ASP A 99 10.87 21.41 -11.83
N ALA A 100 10.64 20.11 -11.79
CA ALA A 100 11.28 19.20 -12.72
C ALA A 100 10.59 19.38 -14.08
N SER A 101 11.17 20.23 -14.92
CA SER A 101 10.70 20.43 -16.29
C SER A 101 10.98 19.15 -17.09
N ASP A 102 10.00 18.70 -17.89
CA ASP A 102 10.14 17.57 -18.83
C ASP A 102 11.30 17.77 -19.83
#